data_AF-A0A5E6WIQ1-F1
#
_entry.id   AF-A0A5E6WIQ1-F1
#
_cell.length_a   1.000
_cell.length_b   1.000
_cell.length_c   1.000
_cell.angle_alpha   90.00
_cell.angle_beta   90.00
_cell.angle_gamma   90.00
#
_symmetry.space_group_name_H-M   'P 1'
#
loop_
_entity.id
_entity.type
_entity.pdbx_description
1 polymer ?
#
loop_
_entity_poly.entity_id
_entity_poly.type
_entity_poly.pdbx_seq_one_letter_code
_entity_poly.pdbx_strand_id
1 'polypeptide(L)'
;MTTTYTSTNALPFAESPNANGLLQYFRAAVTNSAQASYAPDGLPAAPIYGLGGQPLQGDEIVEGGNVTLASFLGPLLNAGELCWILLSCEGGAQQVAPATKSQHAVTLGQLIGFSGFAPGDVKYSAANAVPEGWLKADGSLVLRATYGALFTAIGTTYGAGDGESTFALPDLRGEFLRGFDDGRGIDQGRTFGSWQKGTLYPYDTTLSKANGVWSPSTNQNTGVASQVAIGADAYATTDYTSVTIGGVGTSVDYPLPGMGGDRGYSGVSRPRNLALLALIKY
;
A
#
# COMPACT_ATOMS: atom_id res chain seq x y z
N MET A 1 5.49 -16.83 30.04
CA MET A 1 4.96 -17.26 31.35
C MET A 1 4.65 -16.01 32.15
N THR A 2 3.58 -15.97 32.91
CA THR A 2 3.26 -14.81 33.76
C THR A 2 4.24 -14.73 34.92
N THR A 3 4.91 -13.59 35.11
CA THR A 3 5.80 -13.40 36.26
C THR A 3 4.99 -13.06 37.50
N THR A 4 5.08 -13.86 38.56
CA THR A 4 4.43 -13.55 39.84
C THR A 4 5.45 -12.96 40.81
N TYR A 5 5.23 -11.72 41.21
CA TYR A 5 6.02 -11.03 42.22
C TYR A 5 5.44 -11.28 43.61
N THR A 6 6.30 -11.40 44.61
CA THR A 6 5.92 -11.59 46.01
C THR A 6 6.69 -10.63 46.90
N SER A 7 6.10 -10.23 48.02
CA SER A 7 6.81 -9.51 49.08
C SER A 7 6.46 -10.07 50.44
N THR A 8 7.33 -9.81 51.41
CA THR A 8 7.07 -10.03 52.84
C THR A 8 7.04 -8.68 53.51
N ASN A 9 5.84 -8.21 53.85
CA ASN A 9 5.62 -6.93 54.49
C ASN A 9 5.99 -7.02 55.98
N ALA A 10 6.50 -5.91 56.53
CA ALA A 10 6.81 -5.82 57.97
C ALA A 10 5.57 -6.05 58.84
N LEU A 11 4.41 -5.61 58.35
CA LEU A 11 3.09 -5.97 58.86
C LEU A 11 2.38 -6.78 57.77
N PRO A 12 2.34 -8.12 57.88
CA PRO A 12 1.72 -8.97 56.87
C PRO A 12 0.23 -8.70 56.71
N PHE A 13 -0.26 -8.79 55.48
CA PHE A 13 -1.70 -8.81 55.23
C PHE A 13 -2.36 -10.05 55.82
N ALA A 14 -3.46 -9.85 56.54
CA ALA A 14 -4.29 -10.96 57.02
C ALA A 14 -5.16 -11.56 55.89
N GLU A 15 -5.54 -10.75 54.91
CA GLU A 15 -6.36 -11.11 53.76
C GLU A 15 -6.02 -10.23 52.54
N SER A 16 -6.44 -10.64 51.34
CA SER A 16 -6.29 -9.83 50.14
C SER A 16 -6.96 -8.46 50.29
N PRO A 17 -6.35 -7.36 49.81
CA PRO A 17 -6.95 -6.04 49.90
C PRO A 17 -8.36 -6.01 49.32
N ASN A 18 -9.29 -5.46 50.11
CA ASN A 18 -10.71 -5.28 49.75
C ASN A 18 -11.06 -3.80 49.48
N ALA A 19 -10.04 -2.95 49.37
CA ALA A 19 -10.17 -1.51 49.16
C ALA A 19 -9.16 -0.99 48.12
N ASN A 20 -9.49 0.15 47.53
CA ASN A 20 -8.66 0.88 46.58
C ASN A 20 -7.54 1.66 47.27
N GLY A 21 -6.41 1.85 46.58
CA GLY A 21 -5.37 2.82 46.95
C GLY A 21 -4.36 2.31 47.97
N LEU A 22 -4.35 1.02 48.30
CA LEU A 22 -3.32 0.45 49.16
C LEU A 22 -2.00 0.35 48.39
N LEU A 23 -0.95 0.95 48.93
CA LEU A 23 0.36 0.96 48.27
C LEU A 23 1.24 -0.21 48.73
N GLN A 24 1.95 -0.78 47.77
CA GLN A 24 2.96 -1.82 47.99
C GLN A 24 4.27 -1.40 47.35
N TYR A 25 5.36 -1.64 48.07
CA TYR A 25 6.70 -1.28 47.65
C TYR A 25 7.63 -2.48 47.82
N PHE A 26 8.33 -2.84 46.75
CA PHE A 26 9.31 -3.90 46.77
C PHE A 26 10.36 -3.69 45.68
N ARG A 27 11.50 -4.38 45.79
CA ARG A 27 12.51 -4.40 44.73
C ARG A 27 12.29 -5.64 43.87
N ALA A 28 12.16 -5.45 42.56
CA ALA A 28 11.92 -6.56 41.65
C ALA A 28 13.15 -7.48 41.56
N ALA A 29 12.93 -8.79 41.70
CA ALA A 29 14.00 -9.79 41.59
C ALA A 29 14.24 -10.25 40.14
N VAL A 30 13.33 -9.94 39.23
CA VAL A 30 13.39 -10.37 37.82
C VAL A 30 12.59 -9.41 36.95
N THR A 31 13.03 -9.23 35.71
CA THR A 31 12.29 -8.48 34.69
C THR A 31 11.06 -9.27 34.21
N ASN A 32 9.90 -8.62 34.05
CA ASN A 32 8.74 -9.30 33.48
C ASN A 32 8.95 -9.48 31.97
N SER A 33 8.72 -10.70 31.45
CA SER A 33 8.81 -10.98 30.01
C SER A 33 7.46 -10.92 29.29
N ALA A 34 6.38 -10.75 30.06
CA ALA A 34 4.99 -10.74 29.60
C ALA A 34 4.11 -10.11 30.70
N GLN A 35 2.84 -10.51 30.77
CA GLN A 35 1.94 -10.20 31.88
C GLN A 35 2.57 -10.57 33.23
N ALA A 36 2.23 -9.81 34.26
CA ALA A 36 2.69 -10.05 35.62
C ALA A 36 1.53 -10.08 36.61
N SER A 37 1.75 -10.73 37.74
CA SER A 37 0.85 -10.75 38.89
C SER A 37 1.63 -10.46 40.17
N TYR A 38 0.92 -10.11 41.23
CA TYR A 38 1.51 -9.83 42.54
C TYR A 38 0.73 -10.51 43.67
N ALA A 39 1.47 -11.15 44.56
CA ALA A 39 1.01 -11.96 45.67
C ALA A 39 1.77 -11.54 46.96
N PRO A 40 1.29 -10.53 47.70
CA PRO A 40 1.92 -10.13 48.95
C PRO A 40 1.65 -11.16 50.05
N ASP A 41 2.63 -11.42 50.91
CA ASP A 41 2.49 -12.19 52.15
C ASP A 41 1.87 -13.60 51.99
N GLY A 42 2.08 -14.23 50.83
CA GLY A 42 1.54 -15.56 50.53
C GLY A 42 0.05 -15.59 50.17
N LEU A 43 -0.56 -14.42 50.00
CA LEU A 43 -1.95 -14.30 49.54
C LEU A 43 -2.09 -14.62 48.04
N PRO A 44 -3.32 -14.88 47.56
CA PRO A 44 -3.57 -15.14 46.14
C PRO A 44 -3.02 -14.04 45.24
N ALA A 45 -2.43 -14.45 44.12
CA ALA A 45 -1.89 -13.53 43.13
C ALA A 45 -3.02 -12.81 42.39
N ALA A 46 -2.91 -11.49 42.30
CA ALA A 46 -3.77 -10.65 41.47
C ALA A 46 -2.97 -10.05 40.29
N PRO A 47 -3.58 -9.87 39.12
CA PRO A 47 -2.89 -9.34 37.94
C PRO A 47 -2.39 -7.91 38.16
N ILE A 48 -1.24 -7.58 37.55
CA ILE A 48 -0.70 -6.23 37.49
C ILE A 48 -1.05 -5.61 36.12
N TYR A 49 -1.62 -4.41 36.17
CA TYR A 49 -1.91 -3.56 35.03
C TYR A 49 -0.99 -2.33 35.06
N GLY A 50 -0.62 -1.83 33.88
CA GLY A 50 -0.01 -0.50 33.80
C GLY A 50 -1.04 0.60 34.04
N LEU A 51 -0.57 1.85 34.19
CA LEU A 51 -1.44 3.02 34.39
C LEU A 51 -2.50 3.20 33.29
N GLY A 52 -2.24 2.70 32.07
CA GLY A 52 -3.19 2.72 30.96
C GLY A 52 -4.30 1.66 31.02
N GLY A 53 -4.36 0.85 32.09
CA GLY A 53 -5.38 -0.18 32.27
C GLY A 53 -5.19 -1.42 31.39
N GLN A 54 -4.00 -1.61 30.82
CA GLN A 54 -3.64 -2.81 30.06
C GLN A 54 -2.78 -3.75 30.93
N PRO A 55 -2.89 -5.08 30.75
CA PRO A 55 -1.92 -6.00 31.33
C PRO A 55 -0.49 -5.63 30.92
N LEU A 56 0.49 -5.91 31.77
CA LEU A 56 1.90 -5.75 31.41
C LEU A 56 2.27 -6.60 30.17
N GLN A 57 3.21 -6.10 29.37
CA GLN A 57 3.59 -6.66 28.07
C GLN A 57 5.04 -7.16 28.04
N GLY A 58 5.86 -6.72 28.99
CA GLY A 58 7.29 -7.01 29.07
C GLY A 58 8.08 -5.74 29.40
N ASP A 59 9.11 -5.89 30.23
CA ASP A 59 10.09 -4.86 30.60
C ASP A 59 9.53 -3.66 31.40
N GLU A 60 8.24 -3.63 31.78
CA GLU A 60 7.69 -2.55 32.62
C GLU A 60 8.12 -2.67 34.09
N ILE A 61 8.40 -3.88 34.57
CA ILE A 61 9.05 -4.16 35.85
C ILE A 61 10.40 -4.78 35.54
N VAL A 62 11.48 -4.09 35.89
CA VAL A 62 12.86 -4.52 35.59
C VAL A 62 13.56 -5.05 36.83
N GLU A 63 14.42 -6.04 36.66
CA GLU A 63 15.27 -6.59 37.72
C GLU A 63 16.05 -5.47 38.43
N GLY A 64 15.98 -5.46 39.76
CA GLY A 64 16.61 -4.44 40.61
C GLY A 64 15.88 -3.11 40.65
N GLY A 65 14.83 -2.89 39.87
CA GLY A 65 14.00 -1.68 39.94
C GLY A 65 13.18 -1.65 41.23
N ASN A 66 13.05 -0.47 41.84
CA ASN A 66 12.09 -0.27 42.92
C ASN A 66 10.69 -0.13 42.33
N VAL A 67 9.76 -0.99 42.76
CA VAL A 67 8.40 -1.08 42.25
C VAL A 67 7.44 -0.47 43.25
N THR A 68 6.53 0.37 42.76
CA THR A 68 5.36 0.84 43.53
C THR A 68 4.08 0.35 42.86
N LEU A 69 3.28 -0.42 43.58
CA LEU A 69 1.96 -0.88 43.16
C LEU A 69 0.86 -0.22 44.01
N ALA A 70 -0.31 -0.02 43.41
CA ALA A 70 -1.53 0.37 44.12
C ALA A 70 -2.63 -0.67 43.93
N SER A 71 -3.35 -1.04 44.99
CA SER A 71 -4.52 -1.90 44.87
C SER A 71 -5.65 -1.16 44.15
N PHE A 72 -6.37 -1.90 43.31
CA PHE A 72 -7.58 -1.42 42.65
C PHE A 72 -8.66 -2.50 42.66
N LEU A 73 -9.84 -2.14 43.15
CA LEU A 73 -11.09 -2.88 43.06
C LEU A 73 -12.16 -1.95 42.47
N GLY A 74 -12.61 -2.27 41.27
CA GLY A 74 -13.66 -1.52 40.60
C GLY A 74 -13.92 -2.02 39.19
N PRO A 75 -15.09 -1.72 38.61
CA PRO A 75 -15.53 -2.29 37.33
C PRO A 75 -14.66 -1.90 36.13
N LEU A 76 -13.79 -0.90 36.29
CA LEU A 76 -12.92 -0.41 35.21
C LEU A 76 -11.87 -1.44 34.81
N LEU A 77 -11.33 -2.19 35.76
CA LEU A 77 -10.22 -3.12 35.56
C LEU A 77 -10.59 -4.49 36.15
N ASN A 78 -10.01 -5.54 35.56
CA ASN A 78 -10.13 -6.92 36.03
C ASN A 78 -11.57 -7.37 36.37
N ALA A 79 -12.56 -6.91 35.60
CA ALA A 79 -13.98 -7.21 35.79
C ALA A 79 -14.53 -6.94 37.20
N GLY A 80 -13.93 -6.02 37.96
CA GLY A 80 -14.33 -5.69 39.33
C GLY A 80 -13.55 -6.41 40.43
N GLU A 81 -12.77 -7.43 40.08
CA GLU A 81 -11.91 -8.15 41.01
C GLU A 81 -10.62 -7.37 41.32
N LEU A 82 -9.94 -7.73 42.42
CA LEU A 82 -8.67 -7.11 42.80
C LEU A 82 -7.65 -7.19 41.65
N CYS A 83 -7.05 -6.04 41.32
CA CYS A 83 -5.83 -5.98 40.54
C CYS A 83 -4.87 -4.96 41.14
N TRP A 84 -3.62 -5.01 40.70
CA TRP A 84 -2.59 -4.04 41.08
C TRP A 84 -2.29 -3.12 39.90
N ILE A 85 -2.15 -1.83 40.18
CA ILE A 85 -1.72 -0.83 39.20
C ILE A 85 -0.25 -0.52 39.45
N LEU A 86 0.58 -0.74 38.44
CA LEU A 86 1.97 -0.32 38.46
C LEU A 86 2.04 1.21 38.37
N LEU A 87 2.41 1.87 39.47
CA LEU A 87 2.61 3.31 39.52
C LEU A 87 4.00 3.70 39.03
N SER A 88 5.01 2.92 39.39
CA SER A 88 6.39 3.14 38.97
C SER A 88 7.23 1.88 39.09
N CYS A 89 8.18 1.74 38.17
CA CYS A 89 9.37 0.91 38.31
C CYS A 89 10.56 1.69 37.73
N GLU A 90 11.59 1.93 38.51
CA GLU A 90 12.77 2.65 38.04
C GLU A 90 13.48 1.87 36.92
N GLY A 91 13.62 2.48 35.74
CA GLY A 91 14.22 1.84 34.57
C GLY A 91 13.27 0.96 33.77
N GLY A 92 12.02 0.80 34.20
CA GLY A 92 10.98 0.06 33.48
C GLY A 92 10.43 0.79 32.27
N ALA A 93 10.02 0.05 31.26
CA ALA A 93 9.31 0.57 30.10
C ALA A 93 7.93 1.15 30.49
N GLN A 94 7.54 2.23 29.84
CA GLN A 94 6.21 2.83 30.01
C GLN A 94 5.28 2.34 28.91
N GLN A 95 4.09 1.86 29.30
CA GLN A 95 3.05 1.54 28.34
C GLN A 95 2.46 2.82 27.72
N VAL A 96 2.35 2.83 26.39
CA VAL A 96 1.75 3.93 25.62
C VAL A 96 0.50 3.41 24.93
N ALA A 97 -0.65 3.98 25.25
CA ALA A 97 -1.91 3.67 24.58
C ALA A 97 -1.92 4.20 23.14
N PRO A 98 -2.75 3.64 22.23
CA PRO A 98 -2.89 4.17 20.89
C PRO A 98 -3.21 5.68 20.88
N ALA A 99 -2.46 6.44 20.10
CA ALA A 99 -2.72 7.85 19.83
C ALA A 99 -4.08 8.05 19.15
N THR A 100 -4.95 8.87 19.74
CA THR A 100 -6.28 9.23 19.21
C THR A 100 -6.48 10.74 19.08
N LYS A 101 -5.48 11.54 19.50
CA LYS A 101 -5.48 13.01 19.42
C LYS A 101 -4.11 13.51 18.99
N SER A 102 -4.05 14.75 18.52
CA SER A 102 -2.86 15.37 17.93
C SER A 102 -1.63 15.45 18.84
N GLN A 103 -1.80 15.41 20.16
CA GLN A 103 -0.71 15.50 21.14
C GLN A 103 -0.42 14.18 21.87
N HIS A 104 -0.92 13.04 21.37
CA HIS A 104 -0.59 11.74 21.92
C HIS A 104 0.73 11.21 21.35
N ALA A 105 1.50 10.48 22.16
CA ALA A 105 2.62 9.68 21.66
C ALA A 105 2.09 8.52 20.78
N VAL A 106 2.71 8.29 19.63
CA VAL A 106 2.32 7.27 18.66
C VAL A 106 3.07 5.97 18.95
N THR A 107 2.38 4.83 18.94
CA THR A 107 3.02 3.52 19.13
C THR A 107 3.67 3.03 17.83
N LEU A 108 4.65 2.13 17.92
CA LEU A 108 5.27 1.53 16.74
C LEU A 108 4.21 0.88 15.82
N GLY A 109 3.23 0.20 16.41
CA GLY A 109 2.10 -0.39 15.68
C GLY A 109 1.28 0.62 14.87
N GLN A 110 1.10 1.83 15.40
CA GLN A 110 0.41 2.90 14.67
C GLN A 110 1.25 3.50 13.55
N LEU A 111 2.58 3.54 13.71
CA LEU A 111 3.48 4.04 12.68
C LEU A 111 3.61 3.07 11.51
N ILE A 112 3.74 1.77 11.77
CA ILE A 112 3.90 0.75 10.72
C ILE A 112 2.65 0.58 9.85
N GLY A 113 1.47 0.99 10.34
CA GLY A 113 0.24 1.03 9.55
C GLY A 113 0.12 2.26 8.64
N PHE A 114 0.98 3.26 8.81
CA PHE A 114 0.94 4.48 8.01
C PHE A 114 1.71 4.27 6.70
N SER A 115 0.98 3.95 5.62
CA SER A 115 1.62 3.74 4.31
C SER A 115 2.05 5.04 3.62
N GLY A 116 1.54 6.21 4.04
CA GLY A 116 1.71 7.48 3.32
C GLY A 116 0.91 7.57 2.02
N PHE A 117 0.19 6.51 1.64
CA PHE A 117 -0.65 6.43 0.44
C PHE A 117 -2.12 6.34 0.84
N ALA A 118 -2.97 7.08 0.12
CA ALA A 118 -4.42 6.98 0.21
C ALA A 118 -4.94 5.86 -0.72
N PRO A 119 -6.10 5.25 -0.41
CA PRO A 119 -6.79 4.37 -1.35
C PRO A 119 -6.96 5.05 -2.72
N GLY A 120 -6.63 4.34 -3.80
CA GLY A 120 -6.62 4.89 -5.16
C GLY A 120 -5.26 5.38 -5.65
N ASP A 121 -4.29 5.60 -4.75
CA ASP A 121 -2.93 5.95 -5.15
C ASP A 121 -2.28 4.79 -5.91
N VAL A 122 -1.51 5.13 -6.94
CA VAL A 122 -0.77 4.20 -7.76
C VAL A 122 0.72 4.33 -7.50
N LYS A 123 1.42 3.19 -7.41
CA LYS A 123 2.88 3.13 -7.43
C LYS A 123 3.38 2.05 -8.36
N TYR A 124 4.67 2.12 -8.65
CA TYR A 124 5.40 1.09 -9.38
C TYR A 124 6.43 0.43 -8.46
N SER A 125 6.51 -0.91 -8.51
CA SER A 125 7.43 -1.69 -7.70
C SER A 125 8.44 -2.46 -8.55
N ALA A 126 9.70 -2.45 -8.13
CA ALA A 126 10.74 -3.31 -8.70
C ALA A 126 10.58 -4.78 -8.31
N ALA A 127 9.79 -5.08 -7.27
CA ALA A 127 9.42 -6.44 -6.91
C ALA A 127 8.23 -6.92 -7.74
N ASN A 128 8.20 -8.22 -8.05
CA ASN A 128 7.07 -8.87 -8.74
C ASN A 128 6.00 -9.42 -7.76
N ALA A 129 6.23 -9.30 -6.46
CA ALA A 129 5.27 -9.68 -5.42
C ALA A 129 4.40 -8.47 -5.03
N VAL A 130 3.12 -8.72 -4.74
CA VAL A 130 2.19 -7.70 -4.26
C VAL A 130 2.33 -7.57 -2.74
N PRO A 131 2.77 -6.41 -2.22
CA PRO A 131 2.84 -6.19 -0.77
C PRO A 131 1.44 -6.05 -0.15
N GLU A 132 1.34 -6.30 1.15
CA GLU A 132 0.09 -6.13 1.90
C GLU A 132 -0.46 -4.70 1.78
N GLY A 133 -1.78 -4.57 1.63
CA GLY A 133 -2.44 -3.29 1.44
C GLY A 133 -2.43 -2.78 0.00
N TRP A 134 -1.95 -3.57 -0.97
CA TRP A 134 -1.93 -3.22 -2.40
C TRP A 134 -2.61 -4.29 -3.26
N LEU A 135 -3.11 -3.87 -4.43
CA LEU A 135 -3.60 -4.74 -5.50
C LEU A 135 -2.81 -4.46 -6.79
N LYS A 136 -2.79 -5.40 -7.73
CA LYS A 136 -2.25 -5.14 -9.06
C LYS A 136 -3.19 -4.19 -9.81
N ALA A 137 -2.63 -3.21 -10.51
CA ALA A 137 -3.37 -2.40 -11.47
C ALA A 137 -3.40 -3.11 -12.83
N ASP A 138 -4.14 -4.22 -12.92
CA ASP A 138 -4.18 -5.13 -14.07
C ASP A 138 -5.58 -5.31 -14.69
N GLY A 139 -6.52 -4.41 -14.38
CA GLY A 139 -7.89 -4.47 -14.90
C GLY A 139 -8.81 -5.46 -14.19
N SER A 140 -8.35 -6.17 -13.15
CA SER A 140 -9.15 -7.15 -12.44
C SER A 140 -10.42 -6.54 -11.83
N LEU A 141 -11.50 -7.34 -11.78
CA LEU A 141 -12.70 -7.02 -11.03
C LEU A 141 -12.52 -7.40 -9.56
N VAL A 142 -12.85 -6.48 -8.66
CA VAL A 142 -12.74 -6.68 -7.20
C VAL A 142 -14.02 -6.31 -6.47
N LEU A 143 -14.23 -6.86 -5.28
CA LEU A 143 -15.47 -6.70 -4.50
C LEU A 143 -15.53 -5.34 -3.79
N ARG A 144 -16.66 -4.63 -3.94
CA ARG A 144 -16.93 -3.37 -3.23
C ARG A 144 -16.96 -3.55 -1.71
N ALA A 145 -17.50 -4.67 -1.24
CA ALA A 145 -17.59 -4.98 0.19
C ALA A 145 -16.21 -5.17 0.84
N THR A 146 -15.25 -5.76 0.12
CA THR A 146 -13.89 -5.98 0.61
C THR A 146 -13.03 -4.73 0.49
N TYR A 147 -13.19 -3.97 -0.61
CA TYR A 147 -12.34 -2.81 -0.94
C TYR A 147 -13.15 -1.50 -0.96
N GLY A 148 -13.96 -1.27 0.07
CA GLY A 148 -14.88 -0.13 0.13
C GLY A 148 -14.19 1.23 0.09
N ALA A 149 -13.03 1.36 0.73
CA ALA A 149 -12.24 2.60 0.70
C ALA A 149 -11.70 2.89 -0.71
N LEU A 150 -11.19 1.87 -1.41
CA LEU A 150 -10.77 1.99 -2.80
C LEU A 150 -11.94 2.31 -3.74
N PHE A 151 -13.08 1.63 -3.58
CA PHE A 151 -14.27 1.94 -4.37
C PHE A 151 -14.75 3.37 -4.18
N THR A 152 -14.68 3.89 -2.95
CA THR A 152 -14.99 5.29 -2.64
C THR A 152 -14.06 6.24 -3.38
N ALA A 153 -12.78 5.88 -3.53
CA ALA A 153 -11.78 6.71 -4.20
C ALA A 153 -11.89 6.72 -5.73
N ILE A 154 -12.08 5.56 -6.38
CA ILE A 154 -12.02 5.45 -7.85
C ILE A 154 -13.36 5.18 -8.53
N GLY A 155 -14.37 4.77 -7.76
CA GLY A 155 -15.70 4.42 -8.26
C GLY A 155 -15.66 3.39 -9.38
N THR A 156 -16.38 3.68 -10.46
CA THR A 156 -16.48 2.85 -11.66
C THR A 156 -15.67 3.39 -12.84
N THR A 157 -14.73 4.32 -12.60
CA THR A 157 -13.94 4.99 -13.63
C THR A 157 -13.30 4.02 -14.63
N TYR A 158 -12.82 2.87 -14.14
CA TYR A 158 -12.15 1.86 -14.96
C TYR A 158 -13.06 0.69 -15.36
N GLY A 159 -14.33 0.74 -15.00
CA GLY A 159 -15.33 -0.29 -15.30
C GLY A 159 -16.30 -0.50 -14.14
N ALA A 160 -17.59 -0.63 -14.48
CA ALA A 160 -18.66 -0.82 -13.50
C ALA A 160 -18.71 -2.23 -12.88
N GLY A 161 -17.89 -3.16 -13.37
CA GLY A 161 -17.98 -4.58 -13.01
C GLY A 161 -19.34 -5.16 -13.41
N ASP A 162 -19.97 -5.86 -12.46
CA ASP A 162 -21.33 -6.39 -12.54
C ASP A 162 -22.43 -5.34 -12.27
N GLY A 163 -22.06 -4.08 -12.01
CA GLY A 163 -22.99 -3.00 -11.67
C GLY A 163 -23.33 -2.90 -10.18
N GLU A 164 -23.17 -3.97 -9.42
CA GLU A 164 -23.68 -4.11 -8.05
C GLU A 164 -22.57 -4.39 -7.03
N SER A 165 -21.90 -5.54 -7.16
CA SER A 165 -21.00 -6.07 -6.12
C SER A 165 -19.52 -5.86 -6.42
N THR A 166 -19.17 -5.58 -7.68
CA THR A 166 -17.80 -5.44 -8.17
C THR A 166 -17.54 -4.10 -8.84
N PHE A 167 -16.26 -3.77 -9.01
CA PHE A 167 -15.76 -2.68 -9.83
C PHE A 167 -14.41 -3.07 -10.41
N ALA A 168 -14.01 -2.44 -11.52
CA ALA A 168 -12.74 -2.72 -12.17
C ALA A 168 -11.61 -1.83 -11.63
N LEU A 169 -10.42 -2.42 -11.48
CA LEU A 169 -9.18 -1.69 -11.29
C LEU A 169 -8.70 -1.08 -12.61
N PRO A 170 -7.83 -0.05 -12.60
CA PRO A 170 -7.12 0.36 -13.81
C PRO A 170 -6.26 -0.79 -14.34
N ASP A 171 -6.12 -0.91 -15.66
CA ASP A 171 -5.13 -1.77 -16.30
C ASP A 171 -3.97 -0.90 -16.79
N LEU A 172 -2.87 -0.90 -16.05
CA LEU A 172 -1.68 -0.08 -16.33
C LEU A 172 -0.53 -0.89 -16.93
N ARG A 173 -0.79 -2.14 -17.32
CA ARG A 173 0.24 -3.02 -17.88
C ARG A 173 0.64 -2.53 -19.26
N GLY A 174 1.91 -2.13 -19.40
CA GLY A 174 2.46 -1.63 -20.67
C GLY A 174 2.07 -0.19 -21.02
N GLU A 175 1.36 0.49 -20.13
CA GLU A 175 0.86 1.86 -20.37
C GLU A 175 1.84 2.93 -19.88
N PHE A 176 1.81 4.08 -20.55
CA PHE A 176 2.45 5.30 -20.07
C PHE A 176 1.41 6.22 -19.44
N LEU A 177 1.68 6.68 -18.22
CA LEU A 177 0.83 7.65 -17.56
C LEU A 177 1.10 9.06 -18.10
N ARG A 178 0.02 9.80 -18.35
CA ARG A 178 0.04 11.23 -18.62
C ARG A 178 -0.63 12.00 -17.48
N GLY A 179 -0.24 13.25 -17.29
CA GLY A 179 -0.96 14.16 -16.41
C GLY A 179 -2.37 14.42 -16.95
N PHE A 180 -3.36 14.47 -16.06
CA PHE A 180 -4.70 14.91 -16.41
C PHE A 180 -4.70 16.43 -16.62
N ASP A 181 -5.31 16.90 -17.72
CA ASP A 181 -5.31 18.31 -18.09
C ASP A 181 -6.04 19.20 -17.08
N ASP A 182 -7.11 18.68 -16.47
CA ASP A 182 -7.93 19.34 -15.45
C ASP A 182 -8.26 20.82 -15.74
N GLY A 183 -8.57 21.13 -17.00
CA GLY A 183 -8.99 22.47 -17.42
C GLY A 183 -7.85 23.42 -17.79
N ARG A 184 -6.59 22.96 -17.85
CA ARG A 184 -5.46 23.76 -18.36
C ARG A 184 -5.59 24.07 -19.86
N GLY A 185 -6.28 23.21 -20.61
CA GLY A 185 -6.56 23.38 -22.03
C GLY A 185 -5.43 22.98 -22.98
N ILE A 186 -4.45 22.18 -22.52
CA ILE A 186 -3.33 21.68 -23.34
C ILE A 186 -3.65 20.30 -23.94
N ASP A 187 -4.27 19.40 -23.17
CA ASP A 187 -4.69 18.06 -23.62
C ASP A 187 -6.22 17.99 -23.74
N GLN A 188 -6.78 18.85 -24.60
CA GLN A 188 -8.23 18.99 -24.78
C GLN A 188 -8.85 17.73 -25.40
N GLY A 189 -10.06 17.40 -24.95
CA GLY A 189 -10.81 16.23 -25.43
C GLY A 189 -10.41 14.91 -24.77
N ARG A 190 -9.49 14.92 -23.79
CA ARG A 190 -9.12 13.76 -22.98
C ARG A 190 -9.70 13.89 -21.57
N THR A 191 -10.59 12.98 -21.20
CA THR A 191 -11.20 12.95 -19.87
C THR A 191 -10.34 12.18 -18.88
N PHE A 192 -10.58 12.38 -17.59
CA PHE A 192 -9.89 11.65 -16.52
C PHE A 192 -10.04 10.13 -16.70
N GLY A 193 -8.96 9.38 -16.51
CA GLY A 193 -8.95 7.92 -16.68
C GLY A 193 -9.08 7.41 -18.13
N SER A 194 -9.21 8.29 -19.12
CA SER A 194 -9.40 7.87 -20.52
C SER A 194 -8.13 7.29 -21.15
N TRP A 195 -8.27 6.09 -21.72
CA TRP A 195 -7.21 5.47 -22.52
C TRP A 195 -7.01 6.20 -23.85
N GLN A 196 -5.77 6.19 -24.35
CA GLN A 196 -5.41 6.76 -25.64
C GLN A 196 -4.44 5.84 -26.36
N LYS A 197 -4.76 5.53 -27.62
CA LYS A 197 -3.79 4.92 -28.55
C LYS A 197 -2.55 5.80 -28.75
N GLY A 198 -1.43 5.14 -29.03
CA GLY A 198 -0.19 5.84 -29.42
C GLY A 198 -0.38 6.77 -30.62
N THR A 199 0.52 7.73 -30.79
CA THR A 199 0.53 8.58 -31.98
C THR A 199 1.40 7.92 -33.04
N LEU A 200 0.87 7.76 -34.26
CA LEU A 200 1.68 7.38 -35.41
C LEU A 200 2.52 8.57 -35.84
N TYR A 201 3.83 8.38 -36.01
CA TYR A 201 4.74 9.42 -36.50
C TYR A 201 5.46 8.95 -37.78
N PRO A 202 5.40 9.72 -38.88
CA PRO A 202 6.20 9.46 -40.09
C PRO A 202 7.58 10.12 -39.99
N TYR A 203 8.58 9.64 -40.74
CA TYR A 203 9.97 10.10 -40.59
C TYR A 203 10.75 10.06 -41.91
N ASP A 204 11.53 11.11 -42.15
CA ASP A 204 12.36 11.27 -43.34
C ASP A 204 13.66 10.48 -43.21
N THR A 205 13.87 9.49 -44.08
CA THR A 205 15.18 8.85 -44.25
C THR A 205 15.86 9.50 -45.45
N THR A 206 16.89 10.30 -45.19
CA THR A 206 17.54 11.29 -46.05
C THR A 206 18.17 10.78 -47.37
N LEU A 207 17.43 10.06 -48.20
CA LEU A 207 17.79 9.72 -49.56
C LEU A 207 17.08 10.69 -50.51
N SER A 208 17.79 11.78 -50.83
CA SER A 208 17.39 12.89 -51.69
C SER A 208 16.40 12.53 -52.80
N LYS A 209 15.17 13.07 -52.71
CA LYS A 209 14.47 13.82 -53.77
C LYS A 209 13.20 14.48 -53.22
N ALA A 210 12.86 15.62 -53.82
CA ALA A 210 11.85 16.57 -53.36
C ALA A 210 10.46 15.97 -53.06
N ASN A 211 9.89 16.39 -51.93
CA ASN A 211 8.46 16.40 -51.60
C ASN A 211 7.75 15.04 -51.39
N GLY A 212 8.22 14.23 -50.44
CA GLY A 212 7.44 13.10 -49.94
C GLY A 212 7.73 12.83 -48.47
N VAL A 213 6.68 12.70 -47.65
CA VAL A 213 6.77 12.07 -46.33
C VAL A 213 7.21 10.62 -46.57
N TRP A 214 8.47 10.31 -46.27
CA TRP A 214 9.00 8.95 -46.42
C TRP A 214 8.72 8.12 -45.17
N SER A 215 8.85 6.81 -45.37
CA SER A 215 8.97 5.83 -44.31
C SER A 215 10.11 4.91 -44.71
N PRO A 216 10.95 4.43 -43.80
CA PRO A 216 11.93 3.41 -44.11
C PRO A 216 11.17 2.17 -44.52
N SER A 217 11.27 1.92 -45.81
CA SER A 217 11.67 0.59 -46.19
C SER A 217 13.09 0.39 -45.66
N THR A 218 13.24 -0.45 -44.63
CA THR A 218 14.50 -1.20 -44.58
C THR A 218 14.46 -2.15 -45.78
N ASN A 219 15.60 -2.52 -46.37
CA ASN A 219 15.65 -3.51 -47.46
C ASN A 219 15.17 -4.93 -47.01
N GLN A 220 14.53 -5.04 -45.84
CA GLN A 220 13.96 -6.24 -45.26
C GLN A 220 12.43 -6.12 -45.30
N ASN A 221 11.82 -6.85 -46.23
CA ASN A 221 10.38 -7.00 -46.42
C ASN A 221 9.59 -7.03 -45.10
N THR A 222 8.81 -5.97 -44.86
CA THR A 222 7.45 -5.90 -44.26
C THR A 222 7.10 -6.78 -43.04
N GLY A 223 8.07 -7.16 -42.22
CA GLY A 223 7.85 -7.92 -40.97
C GLY A 223 8.12 -7.11 -39.69
N VAL A 224 7.75 -7.69 -38.53
CA VAL A 224 8.02 -7.17 -37.17
C VAL A 224 9.49 -6.75 -36.99
N ALA A 225 10.41 -7.41 -37.69
CA ALA A 225 11.84 -7.11 -37.68
C ALA A 225 12.19 -5.69 -38.16
N SER A 226 11.48 -5.15 -39.17
CA SER A 226 11.75 -3.80 -39.70
C SER A 226 11.33 -2.71 -38.72
N GLN A 227 10.25 -2.92 -37.96
CA GLN A 227 9.76 -1.97 -36.94
C GLN A 227 10.66 -1.97 -35.70
N VAL A 228 11.12 -3.15 -35.27
CA VAL A 228 12.06 -3.27 -34.14
C VAL A 228 13.42 -2.60 -34.47
N ALA A 229 13.92 -2.74 -35.70
CA ALA A 229 15.21 -2.19 -36.12
C ALA A 229 15.29 -0.65 -36.02
N ILE A 230 14.15 0.02 -36.13
CA ILE A 230 14.01 1.49 -36.06
C ILE A 230 13.46 1.95 -34.69
N GLY A 231 13.23 1.03 -33.75
CA GLY A 231 12.69 1.35 -32.43
C GLY A 231 11.19 1.68 -32.40
N ALA A 232 10.42 1.24 -33.40
CA ALA A 232 8.98 1.42 -33.47
C ALA A 232 8.21 0.17 -33.02
N ASP A 233 7.04 0.40 -32.43
CA ASP A 233 6.06 -0.61 -32.09
C ASP A 233 5.10 -0.89 -33.24
N ALA A 234 4.72 -2.17 -33.30
CA ALA A 234 3.67 -2.62 -34.18
C ALA A 234 2.32 -2.02 -33.76
N TYR A 235 1.47 -1.76 -34.75
CA TYR A 235 0.11 -1.28 -34.55
C TYR A 235 -0.84 -2.04 -35.48
N ALA A 236 -2.13 -2.07 -35.13
CA ALA A 236 -3.18 -2.54 -36.03
C ALA A 236 -3.80 -1.36 -36.78
N THR A 237 -4.01 -1.50 -38.09
CA THR A 237 -4.61 -0.43 -38.91
C THR A 237 -6.05 -0.10 -38.48
N THR A 238 -6.76 -1.07 -37.90
CA THR A 238 -8.10 -0.92 -37.32
C THR A 238 -8.15 0.02 -36.12
N ASP A 239 -7.02 0.26 -35.45
CA ASP A 239 -6.97 1.20 -34.31
C ASP A 239 -6.96 2.67 -34.79
N TYR A 240 -6.73 2.89 -36.10
CA TYR A 240 -6.54 4.21 -36.72
C TYR A 240 -7.45 4.43 -37.94
N THR A 241 -8.72 4.03 -37.87
CA THR A 241 -9.70 4.17 -38.97
C THR A 241 -9.92 5.59 -39.48
N SER A 242 -9.64 6.61 -38.68
CA SER A 242 -9.77 8.02 -39.05
C SER A 242 -8.53 8.61 -39.74
N VAL A 243 -7.44 7.84 -39.85
CA VAL A 243 -6.15 8.29 -40.39
C VAL A 243 -5.89 7.58 -41.71
N THR A 244 -5.78 8.35 -42.80
CA THR A 244 -5.34 7.82 -44.10
C THR A 244 -3.83 8.02 -44.25
N ILE A 245 -3.09 6.93 -44.44
CA ILE A 245 -1.64 6.96 -44.64
C ILE A 245 -1.39 6.79 -46.15
N GLY A 246 -0.97 7.85 -46.83
CA GLY A 246 -0.69 7.86 -48.27
C GLY A 246 0.73 8.31 -48.57
N GLY A 247 1.41 7.60 -49.47
CA GLY A 247 2.69 7.99 -50.04
C GLY A 247 2.54 8.40 -51.51
N VAL A 248 3.36 9.34 -51.98
CA VAL A 248 3.47 9.69 -53.41
C VAL A 248 4.81 9.16 -53.91
N GLY A 249 4.81 8.26 -54.90
CA GLY A 249 6.04 7.77 -55.54
C GLY A 249 5.78 7.25 -56.95
N THR A 250 6.52 7.78 -57.93
CA THR A 250 6.45 7.43 -59.37
C THR A 250 7.21 6.16 -59.73
N SER A 251 7.37 5.19 -58.83
CA SER A 251 8.05 3.93 -59.17
C SER A 251 7.61 2.76 -58.28
N VAL A 252 6.90 1.83 -58.93
CA VAL A 252 6.63 0.43 -58.53
C VAL A 252 5.61 0.23 -57.40
N ASP A 253 4.34 0.25 -57.79
CA ASP A 253 3.29 -0.50 -57.10
C ASP A 253 3.62 -2.00 -57.20
N TYR A 254 4.11 -2.59 -56.11
CA TYR A 254 4.06 -4.05 -55.97
C TYR A 254 2.71 -4.43 -55.35
N PRO A 255 1.79 -5.08 -56.09
CA PRO A 255 0.68 -5.78 -55.45
C PRO A 255 1.25 -7.00 -54.74
N LEU A 256 1.25 -7.00 -53.41
CA LEU A 256 1.73 -8.14 -52.63
C LEU A 256 0.71 -9.28 -52.70
N PRO A 257 1.09 -10.49 -53.16
CA PRO A 257 0.17 -11.62 -53.21
C PRO A 257 0.00 -12.22 -51.81
N GLY A 258 -1.22 -12.21 -51.28
CA GLY A 258 -1.67 -13.19 -50.28
C GLY A 258 -2.08 -12.71 -48.88
N MET A 259 -2.12 -11.42 -48.54
CA MET A 259 -2.57 -10.92 -47.22
C MET A 259 -2.94 -9.42 -47.36
N GLY A 260 -3.94 -8.84 -46.69
CA GLY A 260 -4.50 -9.23 -45.40
C GLY A 260 -3.59 -8.85 -44.22
N GLY A 261 -2.64 -7.92 -44.37
CA GLY A 261 -1.68 -7.64 -43.28
C GLY A 261 -0.56 -6.64 -43.56
N ASP A 262 -0.83 -5.54 -44.26
CA ASP A 262 0.14 -4.45 -44.42
C ASP A 262 0.42 -3.76 -43.07
N ARG A 263 1.55 -4.07 -42.44
CA ARG A 263 2.17 -3.21 -41.43
C ARG A 263 2.95 -2.13 -42.17
N GLY A 264 2.20 -1.11 -42.58
CA GLY A 264 2.62 -0.05 -43.47
C GLY A 264 3.69 0.91 -42.94
N TYR A 265 3.92 1.92 -43.76
CA TYR A 265 4.91 3.01 -43.73
C TYR A 265 4.93 3.91 -42.47
N SER A 266 4.61 3.40 -41.29
CA SER A 266 4.63 4.17 -40.04
C SER A 266 4.85 3.25 -38.84
N GLY A 267 4.98 3.83 -37.65
CA GLY A 267 5.09 3.08 -36.41
C GLY A 267 4.73 3.93 -35.21
N VAL A 268 4.51 3.27 -34.07
CA VAL A 268 4.29 3.95 -32.78
C VAL A 268 5.62 3.99 -32.03
N SER A 269 6.08 5.16 -31.61
CA SER A 269 7.26 5.24 -30.75
C SER A 269 6.88 5.10 -29.28
N ARG A 270 7.51 4.19 -28.56
CA ARG A 270 7.51 4.20 -27.08
C ARG A 270 8.76 4.91 -26.56
N PRO A 271 8.65 5.76 -25.52
CA PRO A 271 9.80 6.17 -24.74
C PRO A 271 10.62 4.96 -24.27
N ARG A 272 11.94 5.12 -24.13
CA ARG A 272 12.77 4.09 -23.48
C ARG A 272 12.30 3.92 -22.03
N ASN A 273 11.86 2.72 -21.67
CA ASN A 273 11.30 2.45 -20.35
C ASN A 273 11.76 1.10 -19.77
N LEU A 274 11.53 0.90 -18.48
CA LEU A 274 11.68 -0.36 -17.76
C LEU A 274 10.33 -0.73 -17.16
N ALA A 275 9.87 -1.97 -17.37
CA ALA A 275 8.60 -2.44 -16.86
C ALA A 275 8.69 -2.80 -15.37
N LEU A 276 7.93 -2.08 -14.55
CA LEU A 276 7.77 -2.33 -13.12
C LEU A 276 6.32 -2.75 -12.82
N LEU A 277 6.09 -3.44 -11.70
CA LEU A 277 4.76 -3.88 -11.32
C LEU A 277 3.92 -2.66 -10.87
N ALA A 278 2.88 -2.34 -11.63
CA ALA A 278 1.90 -1.32 -11.27
C ALA A 278 0.96 -1.83 -10.17
N LEU A 279 0.84 -1.07 -9.09
CA LEU A 279 0.06 -1.40 -7.91
C LEU A 279 -0.87 -0.24 -7.55
N ILE A 280 -2.05 -0.56 -7.04
CA ILE A 280 -3.03 0.40 -6.52
C ILE A 280 -3.29 0.14 -5.03
N LYS A 281 -3.30 1.20 -4.23
CA LYS A 281 -3.54 1.16 -2.79
C LYS A 281 -5.03 0.93 -2.53
N TYR A 282 -5.39 0.02 -1.63
CA TYR A 282 -6.76 -0.17 -1.14
C TYR A 282 -6.92 0.19 0.33
#